data_AF-A0A8A0RQA5-F1
#
_entry.id   AF-A0A8A0RQA5-F1
#
_cell.length_a   1.000
_cell.length_b   1.000
_cell.length_c   1.000
_cell.angle_alpha   90.00
_cell.angle_beta   90.00
_cell.angle_gamma   90.00
#
_symmetry.space_group_name_H-M   'P 1'
#
loop_
_entity.id
_entity.type
_entity.pdbx_description
1 polymer ?
#
loop_
_entity_poly.entity_id
_entity_poly.type
_entity_poly.pdbx_seq_one_letter_code
_entity_poly.pdbx_strand_id
1 'polypeptide(L)'
;MALPSMIANPDLYLYKETEKRIKDDLNTAFEIFIAEQYSRLRYSDLMPDGKPGLASKTRLVSWLNDNASGKTIRHGVITKYKNDYPSHFLDGIWEARYFGFFVGYMKQLLTSKKFIKSRKIADEFSRSFADEEWFWQAVAVAGAKLLEDLYERGGLRTDIAKAYIRQIKLSRELLDNLGRIAGRIAKNCGERYGRESIDAVQGSLETIKDVVESSFKEQLRSSFEIFSNRSEYRIYLRYKEEIRKNFVQVRHKQSTYFNYLTAAGQLPG
;
A
#
# COMPACT_ATOMS: atom_id res chain seq x y z
N MET A 1 -23.03 30.15 8.33
CA MET A 1 -21.95 30.82 9.10
C MET A 1 -22.27 30.68 10.58
N ALA A 2 -21.53 29.84 11.32
CA ALA A 2 -21.71 29.65 12.76
C ALA A 2 -20.33 29.73 13.44
N LEU A 3 -19.81 30.96 13.56
CA LEU A 3 -18.57 31.31 14.26
C LEU A 3 -18.73 31.76 15.75
N PRO A 4 -19.91 32.14 16.30
CA PRO A 4 -19.91 32.78 17.63
C PRO A 4 -19.65 31.86 18.85
N SER A 5 -19.97 30.56 18.80
CA SER A 5 -20.04 29.76 20.04
C SER A 5 -18.71 29.12 20.49
N MET A 6 -17.70 29.03 19.63
CA MET A 6 -16.43 28.36 19.98
C MET A 6 -15.39 29.28 20.62
N ILE A 7 -15.44 30.59 20.37
CA ILE A 7 -14.51 31.57 20.99
C ILE A 7 -14.78 31.73 22.49
N ALA A 8 -16.00 31.44 22.94
CA ALA A 8 -16.38 31.49 24.36
C ALA A 8 -15.67 30.42 25.22
N ASN A 9 -15.11 29.37 24.61
CA ASN A 9 -14.29 28.38 25.29
C ASN A 9 -12.97 28.17 24.51
N PRO A 10 -11.95 29.01 24.78
CA PRO A 10 -10.67 28.98 24.09
C PRO A 10 -9.98 27.62 24.15
N ASP A 11 -10.08 26.91 25.27
CA ASP A 11 -9.45 25.59 25.45
C ASP A 11 -10.08 24.53 24.55
N LEU A 12 -11.42 24.52 24.45
CA LEU A 12 -12.14 23.62 23.55
C LEU A 12 -11.82 23.91 22.08
N TYR A 13 -11.70 25.19 21.71
CA TYR A 13 -11.28 25.59 20.37
C TYR A 13 -9.85 25.12 20.08
N LEU A 14 -8.90 25.39 20.97
CA LEU A 14 -7.50 24.96 20.84
C LEU A 14 -7.36 23.45 20.76
N TYR A 15 -8.13 22.70 21.54
CA TYR A 15 -8.17 21.24 21.49
C TYR A 15 -8.62 20.74 20.12
N LYS A 16 -9.74 21.25 19.59
CA LYS A 16 -10.28 20.82 18.29
C LYS A 16 -9.37 21.17 17.12
N GLU A 17 -8.79 22.37 17.12
CA GLU A 17 -7.81 22.77 16.10
C GLU A 17 -6.54 21.94 16.18
N THR A 18 -6.05 21.66 17.39
CA THR A 18 -4.89 20.79 17.60
C THR A 18 -5.16 19.37 17.15
N GLU A 19 -6.33 18.81 17.49
CA GLU A 19 -6.74 17.47 17.09
C GLU A 19 -6.81 17.36 15.56
N LYS A 20 -7.43 18.34 14.89
CA LYS A 20 -7.51 18.41 13.43
C LYS A 20 -6.11 18.45 12.80
N ARG A 21 -5.25 19.34 13.28
CA ARG A 21 -3.86 19.45 12.79
C ARG A 21 -3.10 18.14 12.97
N ILE A 22 -3.21 17.47 14.12
CA ILE A 22 -2.54 16.19 14.36
C ILE A 22 -3.08 15.10 13.41
N LYS A 23 -4.39 15.07 13.15
CA LYS A 23 -4.99 14.13 12.18
C LYS A 23 -4.44 14.35 10.77
N ASP A 24 -4.28 15.60 10.35
CA ASP A 24 -3.73 15.97 9.04
C ASP A 24 -2.23 15.65 8.95
N ASP A 25 -1.47 15.95 10.00
CA ASP A 25 -0.05 15.59 10.11
C ASP A 25 0.15 14.07 10.02
N LEU A 26 -0.68 13.29 10.72
CA LEU A 26 -0.64 11.83 10.66
C LEU A 26 -1.00 11.30 9.28
N ASN A 27 -2.03 11.85 8.63
CA ASN A 27 -2.38 11.48 7.26
C ASN A 27 -1.19 11.72 6.31
N THR A 28 -0.57 12.89 6.39
CA THR A 28 0.64 13.27 5.63
C THR A 28 1.78 12.27 5.89
N ALA A 29 2.08 12.00 7.16
CA ALA A 29 3.16 11.12 7.55
C ALA A 29 2.94 9.68 7.06
N PHE A 30 1.71 9.16 7.15
CA PHE A 30 1.39 7.82 6.66
C PHE A 30 1.41 7.75 5.13
N GLU A 31 0.93 8.74 4.39
CA GLU A 31 1.04 8.75 2.92
C GLU A 31 2.51 8.67 2.47
N ILE A 32 3.39 9.49 3.07
CA ILE A 32 4.82 9.49 2.75
C ILE A 32 5.48 8.19 3.21
N PHE A 33 5.15 7.69 4.40
CA PHE A 33 5.66 6.40 4.88
C PHE A 33 5.33 5.28 3.89
N ILE A 34 4.07 5.19 3.46
CA ILE A 34 3.63 4.17 2.51
C ILE A 34 4.36 4.36 1.18
N ALA A 35 4.48 5.59 0.68
CA ALA A 35 5.22 5.90 -0.54
C ALA A 35 6.71 5.51 -0.44
N GLU A 36 7.36 5.70 0.71
CA GLU A 36 8.75 5.30 0.95
C GLU A 36 8.89 3.77 0.96
N GLN A 37 8.01 3.05 1.66
CA GLN A 37 8.00 1.58 1.63
C GLN A 37 7.69 1.04 0.22
N TYR A 38 6.93 1.80 -0.57
CA TYR A 38 6.51 1.48 -1.92
C TYR A 38 7.50 1.88 -3.01
N SER A 39 8.64 2.51 -2.67
CA SER A 39 9.65 2.98 -3.64
C SER A 39 10.38 1.88 -4.45
N ARG A 40 9.83 0.66 -4.50
CA ARG A 40 10.30 -0.43 -5.36
C ARG A 40 9.35 -0.55 -6.57
N LEU A 41 9.92 -0.44 -7.77
CA LEU A 41 9.18 -0.19 -9.02
C LEU A 41 8.16 -1.24 -9.42
N ARG A 42 8.46 -2.54 -9.23
CA ARG A 42 7.50 -3.59 -9.54
C ARG A 42 6.83 -4.10 -8.28
N TYR A 43 5.57 -4.51 -8.44
CA TYR A 43 4.92 -5.37 -7.44
C TYR A 43 5.75 -6.65 -7.18
N SER A 44 6.48 -7.19 -8.17
CA SER A 44 7.44 -8.29 -7.98
C SER A 44 8.66 -7.94 -7.14
N ASP A 45 9.05 -6.67 -7.07
CA ASP A 45 10.21 -6.21 -6.28
C ASP A 45 9.80 -5.88 -4.84
N LEU A 46 8.52 -5.58 -4.63
CA LEU A 46 7.93 -5.44 -3.30
C LEU A 46 7.85 -6.77 -2.56
N MET A 47 7.75 -7.88 -3.31
CA MET A 47 7.64 -9.21 -2.74
C MET A 47 8.13 -10.23 -3.79
N PRO A 48 9.44 -10.56 -3.79
CA PRO A 48 10.02 -11.56 -4.68
C PRO A 48 9.38 -12.94 -4.42
N ASP A 49 9.56 -13.87 -5.36
CA ASP A 49 8.97 -15.20 -5.24
C ASP A 49 9.34 -15.83 -3.88
N GLY A 50 8.28 -16.15 -3.13
CA GLY A 50 8.36 -16.25 -1.68
C GLY A 50 9.18 -17.43 -1.20
N LYS A 51 9.75 -17.28 0.01
CA LYS A 51 10.34 -18.39 0.77
C LYS A 51 9.34 -19.56 0.83
N PRO A 52 9.79 -20.82 0.62
CA PRO A 52 8.90 -21.98 0.69
C PRO A 52 8.07 -22.00 1.98
N GLY A 53 6.77 -22.26 1.85
CA GLY A 53 5.85 -22.35 3.00
C GLY A 53 5.22 -21.02 3.44
N LEU A 54 5.58 -19.90 2.81
CA LEU A 54 4.94 -18.59 2.97
C LEU A 54 3.98 -18.29 1.80
N ALA A 55 3.03 -17.38 2.03
CA ALA A 55 2.08 -16.96 1.02
C ALA A 55 2.76 -16.15 -0.07
N SER A 56 2.45 -16.44 -1.33
CA SER A 56 2.99 -15.68 -2.45
C SER A 56 2.33 -14.30 -2.57
N LYS A 57 3.01 -13.38 -3.27
CA LYS A 57 2.45 -12.09 -3.66
C LYS A 57 1.11 -12.22 -4.38
N THR A 58 1.03 -13.08 -5.38
CA THR A 58 -0.20 -13.31 -6.16
C THR A 58 -1.34 -13.74 -5.25
N ARG A 59 -1.05 -14.55 -4.23
CA ARG A 59 -2.03 -14.96 -3.23
C ARG A 59 -2.46 -13.79 -2.34
N LEU A 60 -1.53 -12.98 -1.83
CA LEU A 60 -1.88 -11.79 -1.06
C LEU A 60 -2.76 -10.83 -1.88
N VAL A 61 -2.32 -10.49 -3.09
CA VAL A 61 -3.03 -9.60 -4.01
C VAL A 61 -4.43 -10.12 -4.34
N SER A 62 -4.57 -11.43 -4.57
CA SER A 62 -5.86 -12.03 -4.88
C SER A 62 -6.84 -11.98 -3.71
N TRP A 63 -6.39 -12.02 -2.45
CA TRP A 63 -7.26 -11.86 -1.27
C TRP A 63 -7.51 -10.40 -0.88
N LEU A 64 -6.60 -9.49 -1.22
CA LEU A 64 -6.84 -8.05 -1.06
C LEU A 64 -7.98 -7.56 -1.96
N ASN A 65 -8.04 -8.06 -3.19
CA ASN A 65 -9.05 -7.69 -4.18
C ASN A 65 -10.30 -8.55 -4.12
N ASP A 66 -11.39 -8.00 -4.64
CA ASP A 66 -12.57 -8.77 -4.97
C ASP A 66 -12.25 -9.78 -6.07
N ASN A 67 -12.81 -10.98 -5.96
CA ASN A 67 -12.64 -12.01 -6.97
C ASN A 67 -14.02 -12.41 -7.50
N ALA A 68 -14.24 -12.14 -8.79
CA ALA A 68 -15.45 -12.55 -9.49
C ALA A 68 -15.24 -13.93 -10.12
N SER A 69 -16.11 -14.88 -9.76
CA SER A 69 -16.21 -16.19 -10.43
C SER A 69 -17.65 -16.38 -10.87
N GLY A 70 -17.88 -16.29 -12.19
CA GLY A 70 -19.22 -16.31 -12.78
C GLY A 70 -20.11 -15.20 -12.20
N LYS A 71 -21.26 -15.58 -11.64
CA LYS A 71 -22.22 -14.66 -11.00
C LYS A 71 -21.89 -14.32 -9.54
N THR A 72 -20.85 -14.92 -8.96
CA THR A 72 -20.50 -14.72 -7.55
C THR A 72 -19.27 -13.82 -7.40
N ILE A 73 -19.38 -12.79 -6.56
CA ILE A 73 -18.27 -11.91 -6.20
C ILE A 73 -17.89 -12.22 -4.77
N ARG A 74 -16.64 -12.64 -4.55
CA ARG A 74 -16.06 -12.78 -3.21
C ARG A 74 -15.36 -11.47 -2.85
N HIS A 75 -15.95 -10.70 -1.94
CA HIS A 75 -15.33 -9.49 -1.40
C HIS A 75 -13.96 -9.79 -0.78
N GLY A 76 -12.95 -9.06 -1.22
CA GLY A 76 -11.60 -9.05 -0.68
C GLY A 76 -11.50 -8.22 0.60
N VAL A 77 -10.30 -8.17 1.15
CA VAL A 77 -10.01 -7.45 2.40
C VAL A 77 -10.36 -5.96 2.28
N ILE A 78 -10.06 -5.31 1.14
CA ILE A 78 -10.28 -3.86 0.96
C ILE A 78 -11.77 -3.52 0.99
N THR A 79 -12.60 -4.24 0.21
CA THR A 79 -14.05 -4.03 0.17
C THR A 79 -14.68 -4.30 1.53
N LYS A 80 -14.26 -5.36 2.21
CA LYS A 80 -14.75 -5.63 3.58
C LYS A 80 -14.35 -4.55 4.56
N TYR A 81 -13.11 -4.07 4.50
CA TYR A 81 -12.65 -2.98 5.37
C TYR A 81 -13.45 -1.68 5.17
N LYS A 82 -13.75 -1.34 3.91
CA LYS A 82 -14.62 -0.19 3.56
C LYS A 82 -16.01 -0.32 4.18
N ASN A 83 -16.59 -1.52 4.16
CA ASN A 83 -17.92 -1.77 4.71
C ASN A 83 -17.94 -1.82 6.26
N ASP A 84 -16.92 -2.42 6.87
CA ASP A 84 -16.86 -2.61 8.32
C ASP A 84 -16.42 -1.33 9.05
N TYR A 85 -15.68 -0.44 8.39
CA TYR A 85 -15.14 0.79 9.00
C TYR A 85 -15.35 2.05 8.13
N PRO A 86 -16.60 2.44 7.85
CA PRO A 86 -16.89 3.64 7.06
C PRO A 86 -16.34 4.93 7.67
N SER A 87 -16.17 4.99 9.00
CA SER A 87 -15.58 6.14 9.72
C SER A 87 -14.10 6.38 9.42
N HIS A 88 -13.43 5.46 8.74
CA HIS A 88 -12.05 5.64 8.28
C HIS A 88 -11.95 6.29 6.89
N PHE A 89 -13.10 6.68 6.34
CA PHE A 89 -13.23 7.31 5.03
C PHE A 89 -13.97 8.64 5.19
N LEU A 90 -13.33 9.73 4.79
CA LEU A 90 -13.96 11.04 4.71
C LEU A 90 -14.46 11.23 3.27
N ASP A 91 -15.77 11.39 3.10
CA ASP A 91 -16.42 11.50 1.77
C ASP A 91 -16.05 10.35 0.82
N GLY A 92 -15.88 9.15 1.37
CA GLY A 92 -15.46 7.95 0.62
C GLY A 92 -13.98 7.89 0.25
N ILE A 93 -13.17 8.87 0.69
CA ILE A 93 -11.72 8.90 0.55
C ILE A 93 -11.08 8.36 1.83
N TRP A 94 -10.25 7.34 1.69
CA TRP A 94 -9.59 6.70 2.83
C TRP A 94 -8.61 7.65 3.53
N GLU A 95 -8.59 7.63 4.87
CA GLU A 95 -7.65 8.42 5.63
C GLU A 95 -6.41 7.60 6.04
N ALA A 96 -5.26 7.95 5.46
CA ALA A 96 -4.01 7.21 5.59
C ALA A 96 -3.56 6.95 7.04
N ARG A 97 -3.95 7.79 8.00
CA ARG A 97 -3.67 7.56 9.43
C ARG A 97 -4.22 6.24 9.97
N TYR A 98 -5.21 5.64 9.31
CA TYR A 98 -5.78 4.35 9.69
C TYR A 98 -5.04 3.13 9.10
N PHE A 99 -3.89 3.34 8.47
CA PHE A 99 -3.18 2.25 7.78
C PHE A 99 -2.73 1.12 8.70
N GLY A 100 -2.21 1.45 9.89
CA GLY A 100 -1.88 0.44 10.90
C GLY A 100 -3.08 -0.43 11.28
N PHE A 101 -4.25 0.19 11.39
CA PHE A 101 -5.50 -0.53 11.67
C PHE A 101 -5.88 -1.44 10.51
N PHE A 102 -5.82 -0.95 9.29
CA PHE A 102 -6.10 -1.75 8.10
C PHE A 102 -5.18 -2.99 8.00
N VAL A 103 -3.87 -2.84 8.28
CA VAL A 103 -2.94 -3.98 8.29
C VAL A 103 -3.30 -5.00 9.39
N GLY A 104 -3.70 -4.53 10.57
CA GLY A 104 -4.21 -5.41 11.63
C GLY A 104 -5.47 -6.17 11.23
N TYR A 105 -6.43 -5.48 10.61
CA TYR A 105 -7.65 -6.06 10.08
C TYR A 105 -7.37 -7.10 8.98
N MET A 106 -6.47 -6.79 8.05
CA MET A 106 -6.00 -7.70 7.02
C MET A 106 -5.43 -8.98 7.63
N LYS A 107 -4.53 -8.86 8.61
CA LYS A 107 -3.94 -10.01 9.32
C LYS A 107 -5.02 -10.87 9.97
N GLN A 108 -6.01 -10.26 10.62
CA GLN A 108 -7.11 -11.00 11.27
C GLN A 108 -7.95 -11.78 10.25
N LEU A 109 -8.31 -11.15 9.12
CA LEU A 109 -9.09 -11.82 8.08
C LEU A 109 -8.31 -12.95 7.43
N LEU A 110 -7.06 -12.70 7.03
CA LEU A 110 -6.27 -13.66 6.26
C LEU A 110 -5.80 -14.87 7.09
N THR A 111 -5.73 -14.73 8.41
CA THR A 111 -5.43 -15.85 9.33
C THR A 111 -6.70 -16.57 9.81
N SER A 112 -7.89 -16.08 9.44
CA SER A 112 -9.16 -16.68 9.84
C SER A 112 -9.66 -17.72 8.84
N LYS A 113 -9.86 -18.97 9.30
CA LYS A 113 -10.51 -20.03 8.53
C LYS A 113 -11.92 -19.63 8.06
N LYS A 114 -12.64 -18.80 8.83
CA LYS A 114 -14.00 -18.36 8.45
C LYS A 114 -13.99 -17.53 7.17
N PHE A 115 -12.97 -16.68 6.99
CA PHE A 115 -12.85 -15.84 5.80
C PHE A 115 -12.18 -16.58 4.64
N ILE A 116 -11.04 -17.23 4.90
CA ILE A 116 -10.25 -17.92 3.87
C ILE A 116 -10.93 -19.20 3.38
N LYS A 117 -11.79 -19.81 4.19
CA LYS A 117 -12.46 -21.11 3.96
C LYS A 117 -11.51 -22.30 3.80
N SER A 118 -10.21 -22.12 4.04
CA SER A 118 -9.18 -23.15 3.99
C SER A 118 -8.22 -23.01 5.17
N ARG A 119 -8.10 -24.06 5.99
CA ARG A 119 -7.18 -24.08 7.13
C ARG A 119 -5.72 -23.99 6.69
N LYS A 120 -5.36 -24.76 5.65
CA LYS A 120 -4.00 -24.76 5.07
C LYS A 120 -3.55 -23.35 4.66
N ILE A 121 -4.42 -22.59 3.98
CA ILE A 121 -4.11 -21.24 3.51
C ILE A 121 -4.07 -20.25 4.69
N ALA A 122 -4.99 -20.37 5.65
CA ALA A 122 -4.98 -19.52 6.85
C ALA A 122 -3.71 -19.72 7.70
N ASP A 123 -3.27 -20.97 7.85
CA ASP A 123 -2.02 -21.31 8.55
C ASP A 123 -0.79 -20.80 7.79
N GLU A 124 -0.82 -20.83 6.46
CA GLU A 124 0.21 -20.25 5.60
C GLU A 124 0.33 -18.74 5.79
N PHE A 125 -0.79 -18.00 5.78
CA PHE A 125 -0.77 -16.58 6.13
C PHE A 125 -0.30 -16.36 7.57
N SER A 126 -0.67 -17.22 8.52
CA SER A 126 -0.25 -17.09 9.91
C SER A 126 1.26 -17.18 10.06
N ARG A 127 1.91 -18.14 9.38
CA ARG A 127 3.38 -18.22 9.29
C ARG A 127 3.97 -16.99 8.59
N SER A 128 3.32 -16.55 7.52
CA SER A 128 3.77 -15.40 6.73
C SER A 128 3.76 -14.09 7.52
N PHE A 129 2.72 -13.83 8.31
CA PHE A 129 2.66 -12.66 9.21
C PHE A 129 3.65 -12.75 10.38
N ALA A 130 4.17 -13.94 10.69
CA ALA A 130 5.22 -14.11 11.70
C ALA A 130 6.62 -13.81 11.12
N ASP A 131 6.84 -13.99 9.81
CA ASP A 131 8.08 -13.63 9.13
C ASP A 131 8.19 -12.10 8.95
N GLU A 132 9.32 -11.53 9.35
CA GLU A 132 9.52 -10.06 9.37
C GLU A 132 9.55 -9.45 7.99
N GLU A 133 10.35 -10.07 7.13
CA GLU A 133 10.59 -9.61 5.79
C GLU A 133 9.28 -9.67 5.01
N TRP A 134 8.59 -10.82 5.06
CA TRP A 134 7.29 -10.99 4.45
C TRP A 134 6.27 -9.98 4.97
N PHE A 135 6.24 -9.74 6.29
CA PHE A 135 5.32 -8.75 6.88
C PHE A 135 5.52 -7.36 6.27
N TRP A 136 6.75 -6.86 6.24
CA TRP A 136 7.03 -5.54 5.67
C TRP A 136 6.74 -5.47 4.17
N GLN A 137 7.03 -6.55 3.43
CA GLN A 137 6.65 -6.68 2.02
C GLN A 137 5.12 -6.62 1.83
N ALA A 138 4.36 -7.32 2.69
CA ALA A 138 2.90 -7.31 2.66
C ALA A 138 2.33 -5.93 3.03
N VAL A 139 2.92 -5.22 4.01
CA VAL A 139 2.59 -3.83 4.32
C VAL A 139 2.79 -2.95 3.09
N ALA A 140 3.95 -3.06 2.41
CA ALA A 140 4.22 -2.28 1.22
C ALA A 140 3.21 -2.56 0.08
N VAL A 141 2.91 -3.83 -0.20
CA VAL A 141 1.92 -4.23 -1.22
C VAL A 141 0.51 -3.73 -0.89
N ALA A 142 0.10 -3.84 0.36
CA ALA A 142 -1.23 -3.43 0.80
C ALA A 142 -1.38 -1.90 0.81
N GLY A 143 -0.35 -1.18 1.26
CA GLY A 143 -0.29 0.27 1.23
C GLY A 143 -0.28 0.83 -0.19
N ALA A 144 0.49 0.21 -1.09
CA ALA A 144 0.52 0.56 -2.52
C ALA A 144 -0.88 0.63 -3.13
N LYS A 145 -1.70 -0.42 -2.89
CA LYS A 145 -3.07 -0.49 -3.41
C LYS A 145 -3.96 0.62 -2.88
N LEU A 146 -3.82 0.96 -1.61
CA LEU A 146 -4.61 2.03 -1.00
C LEU A 146 -4.17 3.40 -1.52
N LEU A 147 -2.88 3.64 -1.69
CA LEU A 147 -2.39 4.89 -2.30
C LEU A 147 -2.80 5.02 -3.78
N GLU A 148 -2.85 3.92 -4.52
CA GLU A 148 -3.34 3.92 -5.90
C GLU A 148 -4.82 4.31 -5.98
N ASP A 149 -5.69 3.76 -5.11
CA ASP A 149 -7.10 4.15 -5.01
C ASP A 149 -7.24 5.63 -4.62
N LEU A 150 -6.40 6.13 -3.70
CA LEU A 150 -6.36 7.55 -3.36
C LEU A 150 -5.92 8.41 -4.55
N TYR A 151 -4.90 8.01 -5.29
CA TYR A 151 -4.42 8.74 -6.47
C TYR A 151 -5.51 8.84 -7.54
N GLU A 152 -6.18 7.72 -7.84
CA GLU A 152 -7.23 7.65 -8.86
C GLU A 152 -8.47 8.48 -8.52
N ARG A 153 -8.76 8.64 -7.23
CA ARG A 153 -9.86 9.48 -6.72
C ARG A 153 -9.46 10.93 -6.48
N GLY A 154 -8.21 11.32 -6.73
CA GLY A 154 -7.70 12.65 -6.39
C GLY A 154 -7.62 12.94 -4.90
N GLY A 155 -7.59 11.90 -4.05
CA GLY A 155 -7.62 11.98 -2.59
C GLY A 155 -6.26 12.00 -1.90
N LEU A 156 -5.14 11.89 -2.63
CA LEU A 156 -3.81 12.05 -2.05
C LEU A 156 -3.58 13.49 -1.62
N ARG A 157 -3.12 13.67 -0.37
CA ARG A 157 -2.85 14.99 0.20
C ARG A 157 -1.47 15.48 -0.16
N THR A 158 -0.48 14.60 -0.14
CA THR A 158 0.94 14.97 -0.28
C THR A 158 1.40 14.99 -1.72
N ASP A 159 2.17 16.01 -2.09
CA ASP A 159 2.78 16.09 -3.42
C ASP A 159 3.88 15.03 -3.57
N ILE A 160 4.53 14.67 -2.46
CA ILE A 160 5.49 13.57 -2.41
C ILE A 160 4.82 12.25 -2.83
N ALA A 161 3.73 11.83 -2.17
CA ALA A 161 3.07 10.56 -2.53
C ALA A 161 2.50 10.60 -3.95
N LYS A 162 1.94 11.74 -4.40
CA LYS A 162 1.48 11.90 -5.80
C LYS A 162 2.61 11.67 -6.80
N ALA A 163 3.78 12.24 -6.55
CA ALA A 163 4.95 12.05 -7.42
C ALA A 163 5.38 10.58 -7.47
N TYR A 164 5.45 9.90 -6.33
CA TYR A 164 5.77 8.47 -6.26
C TYR A 164 4.79 7.61 -7.04
N ILE A 165 3.49 7.74 -6.77
CA ILE A 165 2.47 6.93 -7.46
C ILE A 165 2.49 7.21 -8.96
N ARG A 166 2.60 8.48 -9.37
CA ARG A 166 2.69 8.85 -10.79
C ARG A 166 3.88 8.18 -11.47
N GLN A 167 5.07 8.24 -10.86
CA GLN A 167 6.28 7.66 -11.42
C GLN A 167 6.17 6.14 -11.54
N ILE A 168 5.58 5.47 -10.55
CA ILE A 168 5.38 4.02 -10.58
C ILE A 168 4.35 3.62 -11.65
N LYS A 169 3.24 4.36 -11.79
CA LYS A 169 2.27 4.11 -12.87
C LYS A 169 2.92 4.27 -14.24
N LEU A 170 3.67 5.35 -14.46
CA LEU A 170 4.43 5.57 -15.70
C LEU A 170 5.43 4.44 -15.99
N SER A 171 6.16 3.98 -14.96
CA SER A 171 7.10 2.87 -15.09
C SER A 171 6.43 1.57 -15.51
N ARG A 172 5.28 1.24 -14.89
CA ARG A 172 4.49 0.05 -15.25
C ARG A 172 3.94 0.13 -16.65
N GLU A 173 3.37 1.26 -17.05
CA GLU A 173 2.87 1.47 -18.40
C GLU A 173 3.99 1.31 -19.44
N LEU A 174 5.18 1.85 -19.16
CA LEU A 174 6.33 1.73 -20.05
C LEU A 174 6.80 0.28 -20.17
N LEU A 175 6.92 -0.44 -19.05
CA LEU A 175 7.29 -1.86 -19.05
C LEU A 175 6.26 -2.75 -19.76
N ASP A 176 4.96 -2.49 -19.56
CA ASP A 176 3.88 -3.22 -20.23
C ASP A 176 3.90 -2.97 -21.75
N ASN A 177 4.12 -1.73 -22.16
CA ASN A 177 4.24 -1.36 -23.57
C ASN A 177 5.47 -2.02 -24.23
N LEU A 178 6.63 -2.01 -23.55
CA LEU A 178 7.82 -2.72 -24.01
C LEU A 178 7.57 -4.23 -24.13
N GLY A 179 6.92 -4.84 -23.15
CA GLY A 179 6.55 -6.25 -23.18
C GLY A 179 5.64 -6.59 -24.38
N ARG A 180 4.66 -5.75 -24.68
CA ARG A 180 3.78 -5.92 -25.85
C ARG A 180 4.54 -5.77 -27.17
N ILE A 181 5.41 -4.78 -27.29
CA ILE A 181 6.21 -4.55 -28.49
C ILE A 181 7.14 -5.75 -28.72
N ALA A 182 7.86 -6.18 -27.69
CA ALA A 182 8.77 -7.30 -27.79
C ALA A 182 8.05 -8.62 -28.08
N GLY A 183 6.88 -8.87 -27.50
CA GLY A 183 6.06 -10.03 -27.84
C GLY A 183 5.66 -10.06 -29.32
N ARG A 184 5.33 -8.89 -29.90
CA ARG A 184 5.05 -8.76 -31.34
C ARG A 184 6.30 -9.01 -32.20
N ILE A 185 7.45 -8.45 -31.81
CA ILE A 185 8.71 -8.64 -32.52
C ILE A 185 9.15 -10.11 -32.46
N ALA A 186 9.13 -10.73 -31.29
CA ALA A 186 9.48 -12.13 -31.09
C ALA A 186 8.60 -13.07 -31.93
N LYS A 187 7.29 -12.81 -32.01
CA LYS A 187 6.38 -13.55 -32.89
C LYS A 187 6.77 -13.40 -34.37
N ASN A 188 6.96 -12.16 -34.83
CA ASN A 188 7.30 -11.88 -36.24
C ASN A 188 8.68 -12.42 -36.65
N CYS A 189 9.66 -12.34 -35.74
CA CYS A 189 11.01 -12.88 -35.96
C CYS A 189 11.01 -14.40 -35.91
N GLY A 190 10.30 -15.00 -34.95
CA GLY A 190 10.15 -16.46 -34.83
C GLY A 190 9.50 -17.09 -36.07
N GLU A 191 8.51 -16.43 -36.66
CA GLU A 191 7.86 -16.85 -37.91
C GLU A 191 8.80 -16.75 -39.13
N ARG A 192 9.80 -15.86 -39.13
CA ARG A 192 10.69 -15.62 -40.27
C ARG A 192 12.09 -16.25 -40.17
N TYR A 193 12.63 -16.39 -38.96
CA TYR A 193 14.05 -16.66 -38.72
C TYR A 193 14.29 -17.77 -37.68
N GLY A 194 13.24 -18.44 -37.19
CA GLY A 194 13.37 -19.58 -36.28
C GLY A 194 13.62 -19.22 -34.82
N ARG A 195 13.77 -20.24 -33.97
CA ARG A 195 13.71 -20.12 -32.49
C ARG A 195 14.86 -19.33 -31.86
N GLU A 196 16.06 -19.39 -32.43
CA GLU A 196 17.23 -18.63 -31.94
C GLU A 196 17.00 -17.10 -31.99
N SER A 197 16.23 -16.63 -32.96
CA SER A 197 15.86 -15.21 -33.07
C SER A 197 14.85 -14.78 -31.99
N ILE A 198 14.04 -15.71 -31.46
CA ILE A 198 13.13 -15.46 -30.35
C ILE A 198 13.93 -15.25 -29.06
N ASP A 199 14.90 -16.14 -28.80
CA ASP A 199 15.73 -16.09 -27.59
C ASP A 199 16.60 -14.81 -27.55
N ALA A 200 17.14 -14.37 -28.69
CA ALA A 200 17.88 -13.11 -28.80
C ALA A 200 17.02 -11.86 -28.53
N VAL A 201 15.78 -11.84 -29.03
CA VAL A 201 14.81 -10.77 -28.74
C VAL A 201 14.41 -10.77 -27.27
N GLN A 202 14.24 -11.96 -26.68
CA GLN A 202 13.89 -12.10 -25.27
C GLN A 202 15.03 -11.64 -24.34
N GLY A 203 16.29 -12.00 -24.64
CA GLY A 203 17.45 -11.52 -23.89
C GLY A 203 17.65 -9.99 -23.99
N SER A 204 17.43 -9.42 -25.19
CA SER A 204 17.46 -7.97 -25.38
C SER A 204 16.36 -7.26 -24.59
N LEU A 205 15.15 -7.85 -24.54
CA LEU A 205 14.04 -7.33 -23.74
C LEU A 205 14.35 -7.34 -22.25
N GLU A 206 14.96 -8.40 -21.73
CA GLU A 206 15.39 -8.46 -20.33
C GLU A 206 16.40 -7.36 -20.01
N THR A 207 17.38 -7.14 -20.88
CA THR A 207 18.35 -6.03 -20.71
C THR A 207 17.67 -4.66 -20.72
N ILE A 208 16.74 -4.41 -21.64
CA ILE A 208 15.99 -3.14 -21.68
C ILE A 208 15.14 -2.96 -20.41
N LYS A 209 14.49 -4.03 -19.93
CA LYS A 209 13.72 -4.01 -18.68
C LYS A 209 14.61 -3.63 -17.50
N ASP A 210 15.81 -4.20 -17.41
CA ASP A 210 16.76 -3.93 -16.32
C ASP A 210 17.28 -2.49 -16.36
N VAL A 211 17.58 -1.95 -17.55
CA VAL A 211 18.01 -0.56 -17.74
C VAL A 211 16.90 0.42 -17.34
N VAL A 212 15.69 0.17 -17.83
CA VAL A 212 14.51 0.98 -17.51
C VAL A 212 14.27 0.99 -16.00
N GLU A 213 14.28 -0.18 -15.36
CA GLU A 213 14.14 -0.29 -13.92
C GLU A 213 15.24 0.44 -13.15
N SER A 214 16.50 0.30 -13.57
CA SER A 214 17.62 0.94 -12.88
C SER A 214 17.51 2.46 -12.96
N SER A 215 17.18 3.01 -14.13
CA SER A 215 16.96 4.45 -14.31
C SER A 215 15.80 4.96 -13.44
N PHE A 216 14.71 4.22 -13.37
CA PHE A 216 13.59 4.59 -12.51
C PHE A 216 13.95 4.50 -11.00
N LYS A 217 14.75 3.50 -10.57
CA LYS A 217 15.22 3.37 -9.18
C LYS A 217 16.08 4.57 -8.80
N GLU A 218 16.97 5.00 -9.69
CA GLU A 218 17.80 6.19 -9.50
C GLU A 218 16.95 7.46 -9.42
N GLN A 219 16.00 7.66 -10.32
CA GLN A 219 15.09 8.81 -10.28
C GLN A 219 14.27 8.87 -8.98
N LEU A 220 13.77 7.73 -8.50
CA LEU A 220 13.06 7.64 -7.22
C LEU A 220 13.97 8.03 -6.05
N ARG A 221 15.22 7.58 -6.06
CA ARG A 221 16.24 7.92 -5.06
C ARG A 221 16.56 9.42 -5.07
N SER A 222 16.81 10.00 -6.23
CA SER A 222 17.04 11.44 -6.37
C SER A 222 15.82 12.28 -5.96
N SER A 223 14.61 11.76 -6.17
CA SER A 223 13.40 12.43 -5.73
C SER A 223 13.32 12.53 -4.20
N PHE A 224 13.77 11.52 -3.43
CA PHE A 224 13.84 11.61 -1.97
C PHE A 224 14.79 12.72 -1.49
N GLU A 225 15.93 12.89 -2.16
CA GLU A 225 16.88 13.97 -1.83
C GLU A 225 16.23 15.34 -2.06
N ILE A 226 15.48 15.51 -3.14
CA ILE A 226 14.72 16.74 -3.42
C ILE A 226 13.59 16.95 -2.39
N PHE A 227 12.89 15.88 -2.01
CA PHE A 227 11.78 15.93 -1.06
C PHE A 227 12.21 16.18 0.38
N SER A 228 13.46 15.90 0.74
CA SER A 228 14.00 16.11 2.09
C SER A 228 13.84 17.55 2.60
N ASN A 229 13.76 18.52 1.68
CA ASN A 229 13.59 19.94 1.99
C ASN A 229 12.12 20.41 2.06
N ARG A 230 11.15 19.54 1.79
CA ARG A 230 9.71 19.88 1.83
C ARG A 230 9.15 19.80 3.25
N SER A 231 8.19 20.67 3.57
CA SER A 231 7.50 20.70 4.87
C SER A 231 6.82 19.35 5.20
N GLU A 232 6.18 18.73 4.20
CA GLU A 232 5.52 17.43 4.33
C GLU A 232 6.50 16.32 4.78
N TYR A 233 7.73 16.33 4.26
CA TYR A 233 8.74 15.36 4.63
C TYR A 233 9.22 15.55 6.08
N ARG A 234 9.30 16.80 6.56
CA ARG A 234 9.60 17.08 7.98
C ARG A 234 8.50 16.58 8.91
N ILE A 235 7.23 16.69 8.50
CA ILE A 235 6.10 16.09 9.23
C ILE A 235 6.30 14.58 9.30
N TYR A 236 6.57 13.93 8.17
CA TYR A 236 6.85 12.50 8.15
C TYR A 236 8.00 12.10 9.10
N LEU A 237 9.14 12.79 9.04
CA LEU A 237 10.29 12.49 9.91
C LEU A 237 9.94 12.56 11.41
N ARG A 238 9.03 13.48 11.80
CA ARG A 238 8.55 13.60 13.18
C ARG A 238 7.82 12.33 13.66
N TYR A 239 7.09 11.66 12.78
CA TYR A 239 6.24 10.51 13.13
C TYR A 239 6.81 9.14 12.69
N LYS A 240 7.88 9.12 11.87
CA LYS A 240 8.44 7.90 11.25
C LYS A 240 8.66 6.76 12.24
N GLU A 241 9.27 7.03 13.38
CA GLU A 241 9.56 6.00 14.38
C GLU A 241 8.31 5.49 15.11
N GLU A 242 7.33 6.36 15.37
CA GLU A 242 6.05 5.94 15.95
C GLU A 242 5.22 5.09 14.97
N ILE A 243 5.25 5.43 13.69
CA ILE A 243 4.65 4.62 12.63
C ILE A 243 5.31 3.23 12.57
N ARG A 244 6.64 3.16 12.64
CA ARG A 244 7.37 1.88 12.67
C ARG A 244 7.00 1.05 13.90
N LYS A 245 7.00 1.65 15.09
CA LYS A 245 6.57 0.99 16.33
C LYS A 245 5.15 0.47 16.22
N ASN A 246 4.24 1.23 15.60
CA ASN A 246 2.87 0.78 15.37
C ASN A 246 2.83 -0.52 14.55
N PHE A 247 3.57 -0.61 13.44
CA PHE A 247 3.61 -1.82 12.61
C PHE A 247 4.30 -3.01 13.31
N VAL A 248 5.36 -2.77 14.09
CA VAL A 248 5.98 -3.80 14.94
C VAL A 248 4.94 -4.37 15.92
N GLN A 249 4.16 -3.50 16.57
CA GLN A 249 3.10 -3.96 17.46
C GLN A 249 1.98 -4.73 16.72
N VAL A 250 1.59 -4.30 15.52
CA VAL A 250 0.59 -5.02 14.69
C VAL A 250 1.10 -6.42 14.32
N ARG A 251 2.40 -6.56 14.03
CA ARG A 251 3.03 -7.85 13.76
C ARG A 251 3.00 -8.77 14.98
N HIS A 252 3.37 -8.28 16.17
CA HIS A 252 3.48 -9.12 17.37
C HIS A 252 2.16 -9.37 18.10
N LYS A 253 1.21 -8.42 18.12
CA LYS A 253 -0.08 -8.62 18.79
C LYS A 253 -0.99 -9.50 17.94
N GLN A 254 -1.63 -10.50 18.56
CA GLN A 254 -2.54 -11.42 17.88
C GLN A 254 -3.99 -10.94 17.79
N SER A 255 -4.44 -9.92 18.53
CA SER A 255 -5.82 -9.40 18.38
C SER A 255 -6.13 -8.11 19.18
N THR A 256 -5.25 -7.64 20.07
CA THR A 256 -5.62 -6.66 21.11
C THR A 256 -5.47 -5.18 20.72
N TYR A 257 -5.04 -4.85 19.49
CA TYR A 257 -5.00 -3.45 19.05
C TYR A 257 -6.40 -2.81 18.96
N PHE A 258 -7.44 -3.64 18.81
CA PHE A 258 -8.82 -3.20 18.64
C PHE A 258 -9.46 -2.65 19.92
N ASN A 259 -9.08 -3.13 21.11
CA ASN A 259 -9.70 -2.67 22.36
C ASN A 259 -9.32 -1.24 22.74
N TYR A 260 -8.16 -0.75 22.29
CA TYR A 260 -7.70 0.61 22.63
C TYR A 260 -8.37 1.70 21.78
N LEU A 261 -8.76 1.40 20.54
CA LEU A 261 -9.41 2.37 19.65
C LEU A 261 -10.93 2.43 19.84
N THR A 262 -11.58 1.33 20.26
CA THR A 262 -12.96 1.37 20.73
C THR A 262 -13.08 2.02 22.11
N ALA A 263 -12.11 1.81 23.01
CA ALA A 263 -12.10 2.47 24.32
C ALA A 263 -11.80 3.98 24.23
N ALA A 264 -10.91 4.41 23.32
CA ALA A 264 -10.61 5.84 23.13
C ALA A 264 -11.75 6.63 22.44
N GLY A 265 -12.72 5.95 21.84
CA GLY A 265 -13.96 6.55 21.32
C GLY A 265 -15.05 6.78 22.38
N GLN A 266 -14.81 6.34 23.62
CA GLN A 266 -15.66 6.61 24.78
C GLN A 266 -14.89 7.52 25.76
N LEU A 267 -14.73 8.79 25.41
CA LEU A 267 -14.51 9.80 26.44
C LEU A 267 -15.85 10.10 27.11
N PRO A 268 -15.90 10.20 28.46
CA PRO A 268 -17.14 10.49 29.17
C PRO A 268 -17.64 11.88 28.74
N GLY A 269 -18.91 11.95 28.37
CA GLY A 269 -19.66 13.21 28.36
C GLY A 269 -19.94 13.69 29.78
#